data_AF-A0A956QK85-F1
#
_entry.id   AF-A0A956QK85-F1
#
_cell.length_a   1.000
_cell.length_b   1.000
_cell.length_c   1.000
_cell.angle_alpha   90.00
_cell.angle_beta   90.00
_cell.angle_gamma   90.00
#
_symmetry.space_group_name_H-M   'P 1'
#
loop_
_entity.id
_entity.type
_entity.pdbx_description
1 polymer ?
#
loop_
_entity_poly.entity_id
_entity_poly.type
_entity_poly.pdbx_seq_one_letter_code
_entity_poly.pdbx_strand_id
1 'polypeptide(L)'
;MEFSQNEACSERPFTHPDESLPDLEHIQRMFELVQAFPQVLPRLEGEERGRAYRLFRLRAELPAEAAIVGFFGRIRGDYPMNHLMQVDDALVAQFPLARGLVAYCSLERGPGQWGNLAIFDTAADRSAWSEVPNHDQAVELAPLCYHHIRLHLGRLAGGLITIETTRYIDYDSQPTWKAKRRVVGL
;
A
#
# COMPACT_ATOMS: atom_id res chain seq x y z
N MET A 1 13.09 -12.96 -5.48
CA MET A 1 12.29 -13.38 -4.29
C MET A 1 11.15 -14.25 -4.77
N GLU A 2 11.11 -15.53 -4.38
CA GLU A 2 10.10 -16.50 -4.85
C GLU A 2 8.87 -16.51 -3.93
N PHE A 3 7.67 -16.61 -4.51
CA PHE A 3 6.39 -16.68 -3.81
C PHE A 3 5.70 -17.99 -4.20
N SER A 4 5.19 -18.75 -3.21
CA SER A 4 4.34 -19.90 -3.47
C SER A 4 3.06 -19.47 -4.22
N GLN A 5 2.61 -20.27 -5.19
CA GLN A 5 1.41 -19.99 -5.98
C GLN A 5 0.16 -20.56 -5.32
N ASN A 6 -0.88 -19.72 -5.20
CA ASN A 6 -2.26 -20.05 -4.88
C ASN A 6 -2.47 -20.80 -3.57
N GLU A 7 -2.88 -20.08 -2.52
CA GLU A 7 -3.97 -20.49 -1.63
C GLU A 7 -4.17 -19.46 -0.53
N ALA A 8 -5.43 -19.33 -0.08
CA ALA A 8 -5.69 -18.89 1.28
C ALA A 8 -5.18 -20.01 2.19
N CYS A 9 -4.17 -19.72 3.00
CA CYS A 9 -3.60 -20.65 3.95
C CYS A 9 -4.41 -20.58 5.23
N SER A 10 -5.13 -21.65 5.60
CA SER A 10 -5.97 -21.70 6.80
C SER A 10 -5.19 -21.46 8.09
N GLU A 11 -3.91 -21.86 8.13
CA GLU A 11 -2.99 -21.59 9.24
C GLU A 11 -2.57 -20.10 9.32
N ARG A 12 -2.89 -19.30 8.29
CA ARG A 12 -2.57 -17.88 8.17
C ARG A 12 -3.84 -17.10 7.81
N PRO A 13 -4.70 -16.79 8.80
CA PRO A 13 -6.01 -16.17 8.58
C PRO A 13 -5.96 -14.88 7.76
N PHE A 14 -4.87 -14.12 7.86
CA PHE A 14 -4.66 -12.88 7.10
C PHE A 14 -4.60 -13.11 5.57
N THR A 15 -4.53 -14.35 5.10
CA THR A 15 -4.55 -14.71 3.67
C THR A 15 -5.95 -15.03 3.15
N HIS A 16 -6.97 -15.05 4.01
CA HIS A 16 -8.35 -15.34 3.64
C HIS A 16 -8.88 -14.32 2.60
N PRO A 17 -9.70 -14.72 1.61
CA PRO A 17 -10.28 -13.80 0.63
C PRO A 17 -11.08 -12.65 1.24
N ASP A 18 -11.79 -12.93 2.33
CA ASP A 18 -12.61 -11.93 3.02
C ASP A 18 -11.80 -10.77 3.59
N GLU A 19 -10.49 -10.94 3.79
CA GLU A 19 -9.61 -9.85 4.21
C GLU A 19 -9.37 -8.82 3.09
N SER A 20 -9.50 -9.22 1.83
CA SER A 20 -9.19 -8.36 0.68
C SER A 20 -10.33 -7.42 0.30
N LEU A 21 -11.58 -7.75 0.66
CA LEU A 21 -12.75 -6.91 0.39
C LEU A 21 -12.70 -5.59 1.19
N PRO A 22 -12.53 -5.60 2.54
CA PRO A 22 -12.37 -4.37 3.30
C PRO A 22 -11.12 -3.57 2.90
N ASP A 23 -10.04 -4.24 2.50
CA ASP A 23 -8.84 -3.58 2.01
C ASP A 23 -9.12 -2.86 0.67
N LEU A 24 -9.89 -3.46 -0.25
CA LEU A 24 -10.32 -2.83 -1.50
C LEU A 24 -11.25 -1.62 -1.26
N GLU A 25 -12.24 -1.74 -0.37
CA GLU A 25 -13.10 -0.62 0.01
C GLU A 25 -12.28 0.55 0.56
N HIS A 26 -11.27 0.25 1.39
CA HIS A 26 -10.35 1.27 1.92
C HIS A 26 -9.49 1.90 0.83
N ILE A 27 -9.01 1.10 -0.14
CA ILE A 27 -8.31 1.60 -1.33
C ILE A 27 -9.20 2.53 -2.16
N GLN A 28 -10.46 2.16 -2.40
CA GLN A 28 -11.41 2.98 -3.13
C GLN A 28 -11.65 4.31 -2.39
N ARG A 29 -11.77 4.29 -1.07
CA ARG A 29 -11.90 5.53 -0.27
C ARG A 29 -10.68 6.43 -0.38
N MET A 30 -9.47 5.86 -0.34
CA MET A 30 -8.24 6.61 -0.58
C MET A 30 -8.21 7.21 -1.99
N PHE A 31 -8.72 6.50 -3.00
CA PHE A 31 -8.82 7.00 -4.36
C PHE A 31 -9.81 8.16 -4.50
N GLU A 32 -10.97 8.10 -3.83
CA GLU A 32 -11.92 9.22 -3.77
C GLU A 32 -11.28 10.47 -3.16
N LEU A 33 -10.48 10.32 -2.10
CA LEU A 33 -9.69 11.42 -1.54
C LEU A 33 -8.71 11.98 -2.58
N VAL A 34 -7.98 11.12 -3.30
CA VAL A 34 -7.07 11.54 -4.37
C VAL A 34 -7.82 12.32 -5.47
N GLN A 35 -9.05 11.92 -5.83
CA GLN A 35 -9.87 12.61 -6.83
C GLN A 35 -10.42 13.95 -6.34
N ALA A 36 -10.74 14.06 -5.04
CA ALA A 36 -11.26 15.29 -4.44
C ALA A 36 -10.24 16.45 -4.45
N PHE A 37 -8.94 16.14 -4.59
CA PHE A 37 -7.86 17.12 -4.64
C PHE A 37 -7.08 17.02 -5.97
N PRO A 38 -7.60 17.61 -7.07
CA PRO A 38 -6.99 17.51 -8.39
C PRO A 38 -5.68 18.29 -8.54
N GLN A 39 -5.38 19.23 -7.64
CA GLN A 39 -4.16 20.03 -7.68
C GLN A 39 -2.94 19.26 -7.17
N VAL A 40 -1.75 19.57 -7.68
CA VAL A 40 -0.49 19.06 -7.11
C VAL A 40 -0.37 19.50 -5.65
N LEU A 41 -0.09 18.54 -4.77
CA LEU A 41 0.01 18.73 -3.33
C LEU A 41 1.28 18.05 -2.83
N PRO A 42 2.28 18.81 -2.35
CA PRO A 42 3.49 18.22 -1.80
C PRO A 42 3.23 17.46 -0.49
N ARG A 43 2.19 17.82 0.25
CA ARG A 43 1.63 17.11 1.41
C ARG A 43 0.30 17.76 1.78
N LEU A 44 -0.73 16.96 2.02
CA LEU A 44 -1.98 17.38 2.64
C LEU A 44 -2.28 16.39 3.76
N GLU A 45 -2.61 16.91 4.93
CA GLU A 45 -3.07 16.12 6.06
C GLU A 45 -4.48 16.55 6.42
N GLY A 46 -5.29 15.60 6.86
CA GLY A 46 -6.65 15.88 7.26
C GLY A 46 -7.30 14.70 7.94
N GLU A 47 -8.61 14.81 8.11
CA GLU A 47 -9.44 13.77 8.69
C GLU A 47 -10.60 13.46 7.76
N GLU A 48 -10.90 12.17 7.62
CA GLU A 48 -12.04 11.65 6.86
C GLU A 48 -12.80 10.67 7.77
N ARG A 49 -14.04 11.01 8.16
CA ARG A 49 -14.87 10.21 9.08
C ARG A 49 -14.14 9.80 10.38
N GLY A 50 -13.42 10.71 11.02
CA GLY A 50 -12.69 10.38 12.25
C GLY A 50 -11.37 9.63 12.02
N ARG A 51 -10.91 9.51 10.77
CA ARG A 51 -9.67 8.82 10.40
C ARG A 51 -8.68 9.80 9.80
N ALA A 52 -7.48 9.85 10.36
CA ALA A 52 -6.42 10.69 9.82
C ALA A 52 -5.99 10.18 8.43
N TYR A 53 -5.69 11.11 7.52
CA TYR A 53 -5.09 10.78 6.23
C TYR A 53 -3.91 11.69 5.91
N ARG A 54 -3.01 11.19 5.06
CA ARG A 54 -1.98 11.97 4.38
C ARG A 54 -2.10 11.73 2.88
N LEU A 55 -2.06 12.81 2.10
CA LEU A 55 -2.16 12.78 0.65
C LEU A 55 -0.99 13.52 0.03
N PHE A 56 -0.37 12.87 -0.95
CA PHE A 56 0.67 13.40 -1.80
C PHE A 56 0.18 13.29 -3.23
N ARG A 57 0.14 14.42 -3.92
CA ARG A 57 -0.35 14.52 -5.29
C ARG A 57 0.79 15.09 -6.13
N LEU A 58 1.51 14.23 -6.84
CA LEU A 58 2.71 14.61 -7.57
C LEU A 58 2.37 15.17 -8.97
N ARG A 59 1.20 14.81 -9.50
CA ARG A 59 0.72 15.26 -10.81
C ARG A 59 -0.73 15.73 -10.70
N ALA A 60 -1.08 16.77 -11.45
CA ALA A 60 -2.45 17.28 -11.45
C ALA A 60 -3.43 16.27 -12.10
N GLU A 61 -3.05 15.73 -13.26
CA GLU A 61 -3.89 14.79 -14.01
C GLU A 61 -3.72 13.36 -13.51
N LEU A 62 -4.83 12.67 -13.22
CA LEU A 62 -4.84 11.21 -13.07
C LEU A 62 -4.80 10.59 -14.47
N PRO A 63 -3.96 9.57 -14.71
CA PRO A 63 -4.05 8.83 -15.95
C PRO A 63 -5.36 8.03 -15.99
N ALA A 64 -5.95 7.89 -17.18
CA ALA A 64 -7.19 7.14 -17.38
C ALA A 64 -7.05 5.65 -17.01
N GLU A 65 -5.83 5.14 -17.18
CA GLU A 65 -5.39 3.83 -16.72
C GLU A 65 -4.10 3.98 -15.90
N ALA A 66 -3.99 3.28 -14.78
CA ALA A 66 -2.85 3.37 -13.88
C ALA A 66 -2.56 2.00 -13.24
N ALA A 67 -1.32 1.78 -12.81
CA ALA A 67 -1.00 0.67 -11.92
C ALA A 67 -1.09 1.12 -10.46
N ILE A 68 -1.61 0.29 -9.57
CA ILE A 68 -1.72 0.62 -8.15
C ILE A 68 -1.03 -0.39 -7.25
N VAL A 69 -0.67 0.08 -6.06
CA VAL A 69 -0.25 -0.74 -4.90
C VAL A 69 -1.05 -0.32 -3.68
N GLY A 70 -1.79 -1.26 -3.10
CA GLY A 70 -2.34 -1.16 -1.75
C GLY A 70 -1.45 -1.85 -0.73
N PHE A 71 -1.06 -1.18 0.34
CA PHE A 71 -0.29 -1.76 1.45
C PHE A 71 -1.12 -1.81 2.72
N PHE A 72 -1.20 -2.98 3.34
CA PHE A 72 -1.89 -3.19 4.61
C PHE A 72 -1.06 -4.08 5.52
N GLY A 73 -0.78 -3.63 6.73
CA GLY A 73 0.06 -4.36 7.68
C GLY A 73 -0.54 -4.43 9.07
N ARG A 74 -0.28 -5.53 9.77
CA ARG A 74 -0.56 -5.64 11.20
C ARG A 74 0.68 -5.26 11.98
N ILE A 75 0.68 -4.07 12.56
CA ILE A 75 1.81 -3.53 13.34
C ILE A 75 2.01 -4.36 14.62
N ARG A 76 3.26 -4.58 15.01
CA ARG A 76 3.63 -5.16 16.30
C ARG A 76 3.40 -4.13 17.40
N GLY A 77 2.69 -4.50 18.46
CA GLY A 77 2.25 -3.55 19.51
C GLY A 77 3.39 -2.93 20.34
N ASP A 78 4.60 -3.49 20.26
CA ASP A 78 5.80 -3.05 20.95
C ASP A 78 6.71 -2.15 20.10
N TYR A 79 6.43 -1.98 18.80
CA TYR A 79 7.27 -1.14 17.94
C TYR A 79 6.94 0.35 18.12
N PRO A 80 7.92 1.24 18.37
CA PRO A 80 7.66 2.65 18.61
C PRO A 80 7.02 3.35 17.39
N MET A 81 5.83 3.93 17.58
CA MET A 81 5.07 4.59 16.50
C MET A 81 5.83 5.76 15.86
N ASN A 82 6.63 6.48 16.66
CA ASN A 82 7.50 7.54 16.15
C ASN A 82 8.53 7.03 15.13
N HIS A 83 9.04 5.79 15.29
CA HIS A 83 9.96 5.21 14.32
C HIS A 83 9.24 4.83 13.02
N LEU A 84 8.01 4.32 13.09
CA LEU A 84 7.18 4.09 11.90
C LEU A 84 6.92 5.39 11.13
N MET A 85 6.62 6.48 11.84
CA MET A 85 6.44 7.79 11.24
C MET A 85 7.72 8.31 10.57
N GLN A 86 8.89 8.10 11.19
CA GLN A 86 10.18 8.48 10.58
C GLN A 86 10.48 7.71 9.30
N VAL A 87 10.13 6.42 9.24
CA VAL A 87 10.26 5.62 8.01
C VAL A 87 9.31 6.11 6.94
N ASP A 88 8.06 6.44 7.29
CA ASP A 88 7.08 7.02 6.36
C ASP A 88 7.56 8.38 5.82
N ASP A 89 8.04 9.28 6.69
CA ASP A 89 8.61 10.57 6.29
C ASP A 89 9.85 10.40 5.38
N ALA A 90 10.72 9.43 5.68
CA ALA A 90 11.89 9.13 4.85
C ALA A 90 11.50 8.57 3.47
N LEU A 91 10.45 7.75 3.40
CA LEU A 91 9.90 7.23 2.15
C LEU A 91 9.28 8.35 1.31
N VAL A 92 8.46 9.21 1.95
CA VAL A 92 7.82 10.37 1.34
C VAL A 92 8.84 11.34 0.75
N ALA A 93 9.98 11.54 1.43
CA ALA A 93 11.04 12.41 0.93
C ALA A 93 11.62 11.94 -0.43
N GLN A 94 11.42 10.67 -0.79
CA GLN A 94 11.87 10.08 -2.06
C GLN A 94 10.83 10.18 -3.18
N PHE A 95 9.60 10.61 -2.88
CA PHE A 95 8.52 10.71 -3.87
C PHE A 95 8.90 11.54 -5.11
N PRO A 96 9.64 12.65 -5.02
CA PRO A 96 10.10 13.36 -6.21
C PRO A 96 11.04 12.56 -7.12
N LEU A 97 11.73 11.55 -6.59
CA LEU A 97 12.63 10.65 -7.34
C LEU A 97 11.89 9.43 -7.91
N ALA A 98 10.65 9.21 -7.49
CA ALA A 98 9.80 8.11 -7.87
C ALA A 98 9.33 8.25 -9.32
N ARG A 99 10.02 7.61 -10.26
CA ARG A 99 9.59 7.61 -11.66
C ARG A 99 8.16 7.07 -11.77
N GLY A 100 7.27 7.88 -12.35
CA GLY A 100 5.89 7.51 -12.65
C GLY A 100 4.95 7.45 -11.44
N LEU A 101 5.36 7.84 -10.22
CA LEU A 101 4.44 7.98 -9.10
C LEU A 101 3.55 9.20 -9.31
N VAL A 102 2.23 8.99 -9.33
CA VAL A 102 1.22 10.02 -9.61
C VAL A 102 0.65 10.58 -8.31
N ALA A 103 0.32 9.68 -7.38
CA ALA A 103 -0.21 10.03 -6.07
C ALA A 103 0.09 8.93 -5.05
N TYR A 104 0.18 9.34 -3.79
CA TYR A 104 0.25 8.45 -2.64
C TYR A 104 -0.72 8.94 -1.57
N CYS A 105 -1.51 8.04 -1.00
CA CYS A 105 -2.42 8.33 0.09
C CYS A 105 -2.23 7.29 1.18
N SER A 106 -2.09 7.75 2.43
CA SER A 106 -2.23 6.90 3.61
C SER A 106 -3.50 7.31 4.36
N LEU A 107 -4.27 6.32 4.81
CA LEU A 107 -5.52 6.54 5.53
C LEU A 107 -5.63 5.57 6.70
N GLU A 108 -5.93 6.10 7.87
CA GLU A 108 -6.12 5.33 9.08
C GLU A 108 -7.38 4.44 8.97
N ARG A 109 -7.24 3.17 9.38
CA ARG A 109 -8.32 2.17 9.42
C ARG A 109 -8.90 1.99 10.82
N GLY A 110 -8.03 2.09 11.80
CA GLY A 110 -8.26 1.91 13.23
C GLY A 110 -7.11 2.57 14.00
N PRO A 111 -7.21 2.73 15.33
CA PRO A 111 -6.18 3.42 16.11
C PRO A 111 -4.78 2.87 15.82
N GLY A 112 -3.95 3.70 15.18
CA GLY A 112 -2.57 3.35 14.83
C GLY A 112 -2.40 2.33 13.70
N GLN A 113 -3.48 1.93 13.00
CA GLN A 113 -3.44 1.03 11.85
C GLN A 113 -3.69 1.81 10.56
N TRP A 114 -2.74 1.75 9.64
CA TRP A 114 -2.76 2.51 8.40
C TRP A 114 -2.81 1.58 7.18
N GLY A 115 -3.56 2.00 6.17
CA GLY A 115 -3.45 1.48 4.81
C GLY A 115 -2.87 2.54 3.90
N ASN A 116 -2.12 2.12 2.88
CA ASN A 116 -1.55 3.03 1.89
C ASN A 116 -2.01 2.66 0.48
N LEU A 117 -2.20 3.66 -0.37
CA LEU A 117 -2.44 3.56 -1.81
C LEU A 117 -1.35 4.35 -2.53
N ALA A 118 -0.57 3.67 -3.38
CA ALA A 118 0.31 4.30 -4.36
C ALA A 118 -0.27 4.10 -5.77
N ILE A 119 -0.29 5.17 -6.57
CA ILE A 119 -0.78 5.18 -7.94
C ILE A 119 0.39 5.52 -8.86
N PHE A 120 0.64 4.66 -9.86
CA PHE A 120 1.72 4.78 -10.83
C PHE A 120 1.16 4.88 -12.24
N ASP A 121 1.85 5.61 -13.12
CA ASP A 121 1.50 5.71 -14.54
C ASP A 121 1.42 4.34 -15.21
N THR A 122 2.43 3.49 -14.98
CA THR A 122 2.49 2.16 -15.60
C THR A 122 2.84 1.07 -14.60
N ALA A 123 2.57 -0.18 -14.98
CA ALA A 123 3.01 -1.34 -14.21
C ALA A 123 4.54 -1.47 -14.15
N ALA A 124 5.25 -0.92 -15.14
CA ALA A 124 6.72 -0.85 -15.15
C ALA A 124 7.22 0.13 -14.09
N ASP A 125 6.63 1.32 -14.01
CA ASP A 125 6.96 2.33 -12.97
C ASP A 125 6.71 1.79 -11.57
N ARG A 126 5.57 1.11 -11.37
CA ARG A 126 5.28 0.38 -10.11
C ARG A 126 6.35 -0.64 -9.77
N SER A 127 6.88 -1.35 -10.77
CA SER A 127 7.91 -2.37 -10.55
C SER A 127 9.28 -1.75 -10.24
N ALA A 128 9.58 -0.61 -10.84
CA ALA A 128 10.79 0.17 -10.56
C ALA A 128 10.74 0.86 -9.19
N TRP A 129 9.58 0.96 -8.54
CA TRP A 129 9.46 1.54 -7.20
C TRP A 129 10.37 0.89 -6.16
N SER A 130 10.62 -0.43 -6.28
CA SER A 130 11.55 -1.12 -5.38
C SER A 130 13.02 -0.70 -5.55
N GLU A 131 13.34 0.00 -6.64
CA GLU A 131 14.70 0.48 -6.94
C GLU A 131 14.94 1.90 -6.38
N VAL A 132 13.93 2.53 -5.79
CA VAL A 132 14.05 3.87 -5.22
C VAL A 132 14.90 3.80 -3.94
N PRO A 133 15.88 4.71 -3.76
CA PRO A 133 16.70 4.76 -2.56
C PRO A 133 15.84 4.75 -1.29
N ASN A 134 16.23 3.98 -0.28
CA ASN A 134 15.51 3.75 0.99
C ASN A 134 14.23 2.91 0.91
N HIS A 135 13.79 2.46 -0.27
CA HIS A 135 12.79 1.39 -0.34
C HIS A 135 13.31 0.13 0.36
N ASP A 136 14.59 -0.20 0.17
CA ASP A 136 15.24 -1.32 0.86
C ASP A 136 15.23 -1.16 2.38
N GLN A 137 15.46 0.05 2.91
CA GLN A 137 15.36 0.30 4.35
C GLN A 137 13.95 0.06 4.89
N ALA A 138 12.92 0.51 4.16
CA ALA A 138 11.53 0.22 4.55
C ALA A 138 11.24 -1.29 4.55
N VAL A 139 11.79 -2.03 3.57
CA VAL A 139 11.68 -3.49 3.50
C VAL A 139 12.46 -4.18 4.63
N GLU A 140 13.65 -3.71 4.97
CA GLU A 140 14.48 -4.24 6.06
C GLU A 140 13.86 -4.01 7.44
N LEU A 141 13.14 -2.90 7.62
CA LEU A 141 12.44 -2.59 8.87
C LEU A 141 11.09 -3.31 8.99
N ALA A 142 10.49 -3.72 7.87
CA ALA A 142 9.17 -4.34 7.88
C ALA A 142 9.03 -5.55 8.84
N PRO A 143 10.00 -6.47 8.98
CA PRO A 143 9.93 -7.55 9.97
C PRO A 143 9.88 -7.07 11.44
N LEU A 144 10.55 -5.95 11.74
CA LEU A 144 10.55 -5.34 13.07
C LEU A 144 9.24 -4.60 13.36
N CYS A 145 8.59 -4.09 12.31
CA CYS A 145 7.39 -3.28 12.41
C CYS A 145 6.09 -4.09 12.39
N TYR A 146 6.05 -5.18 11.64
CA TYR A 146 4.82 -5.90 11.32
C TYR A 146 4.90 -7.38 11.67
N HIS A 147 3.77 -7.95 12.12
CA HIS A 147 3.56 -9.40 12.16
C HIS A 147 3.45 -9.96 10.74
N HIS A 148 2.64 -9.31 9.92
CA HIS A 148 2.43 -9.68 8.52
C HIS A 148 1.98 -8.46 7.71
N ILE A 149 2.15 -8.54 6.40
CA ILE A 149 1.66 -7.54 5.44
C ILE A 149 0.96 -8.18 4.25
N ARG A 150 0.06 -7.40 3.65
CA ARG A 150 -0.64 -7.66 2.40
C ARG A 150 -0.32 -6.54 1.41
N LEU A 151 0.12 -6.92 0.22
CA LEU A 151 0.39 -6.01 -0.89
C LEU A 151 -0.59 -6.32 -2.02
N HIS A 152 -1.55 -5.44 -2.25
CA HIS A 152 -2.51 -5.53 -3.34
C HIS A 152 -1.94 -4.85 -4.58
N LEU A 153 -1.63 -5.63 -5.60
CA LEU A 153 -1.24 -5.16 -6.91
C LEU A 153 -2.49 -5.14 -7.78
N GLY A 154 -2.76 -3.99 -8.37
CA GLY A 154 -3.97 -3.80 -9.16
C GLY A 154 -3.79 -2.78 -10.26
N ARG A 155 -4.92 -2.40 -10.83
CA ARG A 155 -5.03 -1.36 -11.86
C ARG A 155 -6.20 -0.42 -11.56
N LEU A 156 -6.02 0.83 -11.93
CA LEU A 156 -7.09 1.82 -12.08
C LEU A 156 -7.48 1.83 -13.56
N ALA A 157 -8.78 1.73 -13.86
CA ALA A 157 -9.29 1.94 -15.22
C ALA A 157 -10.71 2.50 -15.13
N GLY A 158 -10.99 3.60 -15.86
CA GLY A 158 -12.33 4.20 -15.87
C GLY A 158 -12.81 4.69 -14.49
N GLY A 159 -11.88 5.08 -13.61
CA GLY A 159 -12.20 5.50 -12.24
C GLY A 159 -12.43 4.37 -11.25
N LEU A 160 -12.31 3.10 -11.68
CA LEU A 160 -12.47 1.93 -10.82
C LEU A 160 -11.11 1.27 -10.54
N ILE A 161 -10.84 0.98 -9.27
CA ILE A 161 -9.70 0.16 -8.87
C ILE A 161 -10.11 -1.31 -8.80
N THR A 162 -9.30 -2.16 -9.41
CA THR A 162 -9.42 -3.63 -9.34
C THR A 162 -8.12 -4.22 -8.81
N ILE A 163 -8.21 -5.28 -8.02
CA ILE A 163 -7.04 -6.00 -7.49
C ILE A 163 -6.79 -7.22 -8.36
N GLU A 164 -5.58 -7.35 -8.88
CA GLU A 164 -5.19 -8.47 -9.76
C GLU A 164 -4.43 -9.54 -8.98
N THR A 165 -3.64 -9.13 -7.99
CA THR A 165 -2.80 -10.03 -7.20
C THR A 165 -2.63 -9.48 -5.79
N THR A 166 -2.72 -10.35 -4.80
CA THR A 166 -2.28 -10.04 -3.43
C THR A 166 -1.02 -10.83 -3.12
N ARG A 167 0.02 -10.14 -2.64
CA ARG A 167 1.20 -10.77 -2.04
C ARG A 167 1.07 -10.74 -0.52
N TYR A 168 1.41 -11.85 0.11
CA TYR A 168 1.36 -12.08 1.54
C TYR A 168 2.78 -12.29 2.05
N ILE A 169 3.13 -11.63 3.14
CA ILE A 169 4.40 -11.83 3.82
C ILE A 169 4.12 -11.96 5.32
N ASP A 170 4.58 -13.06 5.90
CA ASP A 170 4.48 -13.38 7.34
C ASP A 170 5.88 -13.36 7.96
N TYR A 171 6.09 -12.36 8.82
CA TYR A 171 7.36 -12.12 9.50
C TYR A 171 7.49 -12.89 10.82
N ASP A 172 6.42 -13.51 11.33
CA ASP A 172 6.49 -14.34 12.53
C ASP A 172 7.01 -15.76 12.22
N SER A 173 6.98 -16.17 10.95
CA SER A 173 7.56 -17.43 10.49
C SER A 173 9.08 -17.31 10.26
N GLN A 174 9.83 -18.36 10.63
CA GLN A 174 11.24 -18.53 10.25
C GLN A 174 11.45 -19.81 9.42
N PRO A 175 11.95 -19.72 8.17
CA PRO A 175 12.20 -18.48 7.42
C PRO A 175 10.91 -17.69 7.13
N THR A 176 11.02 -16.39 6.83
CA THR A 176 9.88 -15.53 6.48
C THR A 176 9.04 -16.19 5.40
N TRP A 177 7.76 -16.41 5.69
CA TRP A 177 6.86 -17.06 4.76
C TRP A 177 6.27 -16.05 3.78
N LYS A 178 6.16 -16.44 2.51
CA LYS A 178 5.70 -15.58 1.41
C LYS A 178 4.80 -16.34 0.45
N ALA A 179 3.66 -15.76 0.10
CA ALA A 179 2.75 -16.31 -0.91
C ALA A 179 2.16 -15.23 -1.79
N LYS A 180 1.63 -15.65 -2.95
CA LYS A 180 0.85 -14.78 -3.83
C LYS A 180 -0.46 -15.47 -4.21
N ARG A 181 -1.52 -14.69 -4.27
CA ARG A 181 -2.83 -15.12 -4.77
C ARG A 181 -3.23 -14.23 -5.94
N ARG A 182 -3.55 -14.85 -7.08
CA ARG A 182 -4.22 -14.14 -8.17
C ARG A 182 -5.67 -13.93 -7.78
N VAL A 183 -6.15 -12.71 -7.93
CA VAL A 183 -7.52 -12.34 -7.61
C VAL A 183 -8.35 -12.41 -8.90
N VAL A 184 -9.51 -13.06 -8.84
CA VAL A 184 -10.45 -13.19 -9.97
C VAL A 184 -11.79 -12.60 -9.52
N GLY A 185 -12.25 -11.54 -10.18
CA GLY A 185 -13.58 -10.97 -9.96
C GLY A 185 -13.72 -9.99 -8.79
N LEU A 186 -12.68 -9.22 -8.48
CA LEU A 186 -12.69 -8.10 -7.50
C LEU A 186 -12.27 -6.78 -8.16
#